data_AF-A0A0W0R186-F1
#
_entry.id   AF-A0A0W0R186-F1
#
_cell.length_a   1.000
_cell.length_b   1.000
_cell.length_c   1.000
_cell.angle_alpha   90.00
_cell.angle_beta   90.00
_cell.angle_gamma   90.00
#
_symmetry.space_group_name_H-M   'P 1'
#
loop_
_entity.id
_entity.type
_entity.pdbx_description
1 polymer ?
#
loop_
_entity_poly.entity_id
_entity_poly.type
_entity_poly.pdbx_seq_one_letter_code
_entity_poly.pdbx_strand_id
1 'polypeptide(L)'
;MKYIGLLLSLFFIKIVWAQSFPNGCSVIPIRDHSLILSADKPTIVILHNISNSDIWVTHPVAEASASAGWSSRLQPANWSALALNEKGFEISCVESKPGHEQQVPCASVLGVCHYVNVKSTEPATSTFWIAENLDLSAINVQIAQRGFTLPVENIKSN
;
A
#
# COMPACT_ATOMS: atom_id res chain seq x y z
N MET A 1 -52.19 26.31 13.64
CA MET A 1 -51.06 26.50 12.71
C MET A 1 -49.77 26.70 13.51
N LYS A 2 -48.99 25.64 13.81
CA LYS A 2 -47.64 25.78 14.43
C LYS A 2 -46.80 24.50 14.53
N TYR A 3 -46.88 23.53 13.62
CA TYR A 3 -45.99 22.34 13.67
C TYR A 3 -45.58 21.83 12.29
N ILE A 4 -45.02 22.71 11.46
CA ILE A 4 -44.48 22.33 10.15
C ILE A 4 -43.11 22.99 10.04
N GLY A 5 -42.09 22.38 10.63
CA GLY A 5 -40.75 22.97 10.65
C GLY A 5 -39.69 22.14 11.37
N LEU A 6 -39.85 20.81 11.43
CA LEU A 6 -38.87 19.95 12.08
C LEU A 6 -38.86 18.55 11.44
N LEU A 7 -38.40 18.44 10.19
CA LEU A 7 -38.21 17.13 9.54
C LEU A 7 -37.25 17.21 8.33
N LEU A 8 -36.12 17.90 8.49
CA LEU A 8 -35.04 17.86 7.49
C LEU A 8 -33.64 17.78 8.13
N SER A 9 -33.51 16.94 9.16
CA SER A 9 -32.20 16.45 9.60
C SER A 9 -31.82 15.23 8.76
N LEU A 10 -31.41 15.48 7.52
CA LEU A 10 -30.87 14.44 6.64
C LEU A 10 -29.58 13.88 7.25
N PHE A 11 -29.67 12.62 7.65
CA PHE A 11 -28.58 11.72 8.00
C PHE A 11 -27.43 11.84 6.98
N PHE A 12 -26.33 12.49 7.36
CA PHE A 12 -25.05 12.30 6.67
C PHE A 12 -24.50 10.93 7.07
N ILE A 13 -24.99 9.88 6.42
CA ILE A 13 -24.41 8.54 6.53
C ILE A 13 -23.00 8.65 5.93
N LYS A 14 -21.98 8.59 6.79
CA LYS A 14 -20.59 8.42 6.37
C LYS A 14 -20.48 7.03 5.77
N ILE A 15 -20.43 6.93 4.45
CA ILE A 15 -20.12 5.68 3.75
C ILE A 15 -18.66 5.35 4.10
N VAL A 16 -18.45 4.40 5.00
CA VAL A 16 -17.14 3.81 5.24
C VAL A 16 -16.87 2.88 4.07
N TRP A 17 -15.98 3.29 3.16
CA TRP A 17 -15.49 2.38 2.12
C TRP A 17 -14.69 1.27 2.79
N ALA A 18 -15.22 0.05 2.74
CA ALA A 18 -14.45 -1.13 3.09
C ALA A 18 -13.33 -1.25 2.06
N GLN A 19 -12.09 -1.14 2.52
CA GLN A 19 -10.94 -1.30 1.63
C GLN A 19 -10.87 -2.75 1.14
N SER A 20 -11.14 -2.96 -0.15
CA SER A 20 -11.00 -4.27 -0.78
C SER A 20 -9.55 -4.48 -1.23
N PHE A 21 -8.84 -5.36 -0.51
CA PHE A 21 -7.55 -5.87 -0.98
C PHE A 21 -7.76 -7.03 -1.96
N PRO A 22 -6.81 -7.29 -2.88
CA PRO A 22 -6.86 -8.45 -3.76
C PRO A 22 -6.92 -9.74 -2.96
N ASN A 23 -7.57 -10.76 -3.53
CA ASN A 23 -7.67 -12.06 -2.89
C ASN A 23 -6.28 -12.67 -2.64
N GLY A 24 -6.14 -13.40 -1.53
CA GLY A 24 -4.85 -13.99 -1.15
C GLY A 24 -3.85 -13.01 -0.54
N CYS A 25 -4.18 -11.72 -0.47
CA CYS A 25 -3.37 -10.71 0.21
C CYS A 25 -3.84 -10.53 1.66
N SER A 26 -2.95 -10.82 2.61
CA SER A 26 -3.21 -10.66 4.04
C SER A 26 -2.84 -9.26 4.49
N VAL A 27 -3.81 -8.54 5.07
CA VAL A 27 -3.64 -7.14 5.49
C VAL A 27 -2.58 -7.01 6.57
N ILE A 28 -1.70 -6.03 6.41
CA ILE A 28 -0.71 -5.63 7.42
C ILE A 28 -1.26 -4.41 8.16
N PRO A 29 -1.57 -4.52 9.46
CA PRO A 29 -2.01 -3.37 10.24
C PRO A 29 -0.84 -2.39 10.44
N ILE A 30 -1.08 -1.11 10.16
CA ILE A 30 -0.14 -0.03 10.43
C ILE A 30 -0.48 0.55 11.80
N ARG A 31 0.42 0.43 12.77
CA ARG A 31 0.13 0.81 14.16
C ARG A 31 0.58 2.23 14.52
N ASP A 32 1.58 2.75 13.82
CA ASP A 32 2.27 4.00 14.18
C ASP A 32 2.40 4.97 12.98
N HIS A 33 3.25 5.98 13.13
CA HIS A 33 3.56 6.97 12.08
C HIS A 33 4.28 6.36 10.88
N SER A 34 5.12 5.35 11.12
CA SER A 34 5.82 4.56 10.11
C SER A 34 5.28 3.12 10.06
N LEU A 35 5.58 2.45 8.96
CA LEU A 35 5.27 1.06 8.72
C LEU A 35 6.56 0.25 8.81
N ILE A 36 6.62 -0.69 9.75
CA ILE A 36 7.75 -1.61 9.89
C ILE A 36 7.37 -2.94 9.27
N LEU A 37 8.00 -3.28 8.15
CA LEU A 37 7.82 -4.56 7.48
C LEU A 37 8.89 -5.55 7.92
N SER A 38 8.52 -6.83 7.99
CA SER A 38 9.46 -7.90 8.30
C SER A 38 9.07 -9.18 7.59
N ALA A 39 10.06 -9.84 7.00
CA ALA A 39 9.88 -11.11 6.32
C ALA A 39 10.97 -12.10 6.74
N ASP A 40 10.56 -13.28 7.22
CA ASP A 40 11.48 -14.41 7.47
C ASP A 40 11.87 -15.14 6.18
N LYS A 41 11.08 -14.97 5.13
CA LYS A 41 11.26 -15.54 3.80
C LYS A 41 10.88 -14.49 2.76
N PRO A 42 11.48 -14.50 1.57
CA PRO A 42 11.08 -13.60 0.48
C PRO A 42 9.56 -13.56 0.31
N THR A 43 9.00 -12.37 0.39
CA THR A 43 7.55 -12.14 0.27
C THR A 43 7.27 -10.93 -0.62
N ILE A 44 6.04 -10.86 -1.12
CA ILE A 44 5.56 -9.70 -1.88
C ILE A 44 4.63 -8.90 -1.01
N VAL A 45 4.98 -7.64 -0.79
CA VAL A 45 4.15 -6.64 -0.12
C VAL A 45 3.62 -5.70 -1.19
N ILE A 46 2.33 -5.39 -1.15
CA ILE A 46 1.75 -4.34 -1.98
C ILE A 46 1.21 -3.21 -1.09
N LEU A 47 1.40 -2.00 -1.57
CA LEU A 47 1.06 -0.76 -0.88
C LEU A 47 0.09 0.01 -1.78
N HIS A 48 -1.05 0.40 -1.22
CA HIS A 48 -2.11 1.13 -1.90
C HIS A 48 -2.24 2.52 -1.29
N ASN A 49 -2.30 3.55 -2.12
CA ASN A 49 -2.65 4.86 -1.64
C ASN A 49 -4.17 4.99 -1.52
N ILE A 50 -4.63 5.03 -0.27
CA ILE A 50 -6.06 5.17 0.09
C ILE A 50 -6.46 6.64 0.31
N SER A 51 -5.51 7.56 0.19
CA SER A 51 -5.74 9.00 0.27
C SER A 51 -6.09 9.60 -1.10
N ASN A 52 -6.51 10.87 -1.08
CA ASN A 52 -6.80 11.64 -2.30
C ASN A 52 -5.62 12.52 -2.74
N SER A 53 -4.44 12.29 -2.18
CA SER A 53 -3.21 13.07 -2.42
C SER A 53 -2.08 12.14 -2.86
N ASP A 54 -1.08 12.68 -3.55
CA ASP A 54 0.13 11.93 -3.84
C ASP A 54 0.93 11.68 -2.56
N ILE A 55 1.33 10.43 -2.36
CA ILE A 55 2.13 10.00 -1.22
C ILE A 55 3.48 9.51 -1.74
N TRP A 56 4.56 10.00 -1.17
CA TRP A 56 5.87 9.40 -1.29
C TRP A 56 6.07 8.39 -0.17
N VAL A 57 6.31 7.15 -0.58
CA VAL A 57 6.68 6.04 0.30
C VAL A 57 8.20 5.96 0.28
N THR A 58 8.86 6.15 1.42
CA THR A 58 10.33 6.20 1.47
C THR A 58 10.89 5.38 2.63
N HIS A 59 12.01 4.73 2.38
CA HIS A 59 12.80 4.08 3.42
C HIS A 59 13.77 5.12 4.03
N PRO A 60 13.63 5.47 5.32
CA PRO A 60 14.54 6.41 5.93
C PRO A 60 15.94 5.82 5.97
N VAL A 61 16.92 6.54 5.41
CA VAL A 61 18.35 6.20 5.58
C VAL A 61 19.05 7.28 6.38
N ALA A 62 20.09 6.87 7.11
CA ALA A 62 20.92 7.79 7.87
C ALA A 62 21.72 8.76 6.97
N GLU A 63 22.02 8.37 5.73
CA GLU A 63 22.86 9.12 4.78
C GLU A 63 22.10 9.37 3.47
N ALA A 64 21.56 10.58 3.28
CA ALA A 64 20.65 10.92 2.18
C ALA A 64 21.25 10.73 0.76
N SER A 65 22.58 10.75 0.60
CA SER A 65 23.25 10.59 -0.69
C SER A 65 23.21 9.15 -1.25
N ALA A 66 22.82 8.16 -0.43
CA ALA A 66 22.77 6.75 -0.80
C ALA A 66 21.36 6.23 -1.19
N SER A 67 20.33 7.08 -1.14
CA SER A 67 18.91 6.63 -1.21
C SER A 67 18.09 7.12 -2.40
N ALA A 68 18.76 7.48 -3.50
CA ALA A 68 18.08 7.90 -4.73
C ALA A 68 17.18 6.81 -5.40
N GLY A 69 17.07 5.60 -4.83
CA GLY A 69 16.27 4.49 -5.38
C GLY A 69 15.23 3.86 -4.44
N TRP A 70 15.03 4.39 -3.22
CA TRP A 70 14.09 3.80 -2.25
C TRP A 70 12.74 4.50 -2.18
N SER A 71 12.66 5.74 -2.65
CA SER A 71 11.42 6.52 -2.64
C SER A 71 10.54 6.16 -3.83
N SER A 72 9.30 5.75 -3.56
CA SER A 72 8.28 5.49 -4.56
C SER A 72 7.18 6.54 -4.44
N ARG A 73 6.87 7.24 -5.53
CA ARG A 73 5.67 8.09 -5.61
C ARG A 73 4.47 7.19 -5.80
N LEU A 74 3.40 7.44 -5.06
CA LEU A 74 2.16 6.67 -5.14
C LEU A 74 0.98 7.64 -5.27
N GLN A 75 0.40 7.70 -6.47
CA GLN A 75 -0.76 8.54 -6.76
C GLN A 75 -2.04 7.95 -6.13
N PRO A 76 -3.10 8.77 -5.97
CA PRO A 76 -4.37 8.29 -5.44
C PRO A 76 -4.88 7.04 -6.17
N ALA A 77 -5.35 6.05 -5.40
CA ALA A 77 -5.86 4.76 -5.89
C ALA A 77 -4.85 3.86 -6.64
N ASN A 78 -3.58 4.27 -6.73
CA ASN A 78 -2.52 3.45 -7.29
C ASN A 78 -1.82 2.60 -6.24
N TRP A 79 -1.08 1.61 -6.75
CA TRP A 79 -0.41 0.57 -6.02
C TRP A 79 1.10 0.55 -6.35
N SER A 80 1.91 0.19 -5.37
CA SER A 80 3.32 -0.18 -5.54
C SER A 80 3.53 -1.58 -4.96
N ALA A 81 4.47 -2.34 -5.53
CA ALA A 81 4.80 -3.69 -5.10
C ALA A 81 6.29 -3.78 -4.71
N LEU A 82 6.54 -4.36 -3.55
CA LEU A 82 7.86 -4.53 -2.95
C LEU A 82 8.15 -6.03 -2.79
N ALA A 83 9.25 -6.50 -3.37
CA ALA A 83 9.87 -7.74 -2.94
C ALA A 83 10.60 -7.46 -1.63
N LEU A 84 10.22 -8.14 -0.55
CA LEU A 84 10.80 -7.96 0.78
C LEU A 84 11.55 -9.23 1.20
N ASN A 85 12.84 -9.07 1.52
CA ASN A 85 13.71 -10.18 1.96
C ASN A 85 14.50 -9.85 3.24
N GLU A 86 13.99 -8.93 4.06
CA GLU A 86 14.65 -8.54 5.31
C GLU A 86 13.66 -8.26 6.44
N LYS A 87 14.22 -8.02 7.64
CA LYS A 87 13.47 -7.68 8.85
C LYS A 87 13.70 -6.21 9.19
N GLY A 88 12.68 -5.59 9.77
CA GLY A 88 12.76 -4.20 10.20
C GLY A 88 12.85 -3.19 9.06
N PHE A 89 12.33 -3.51 7.87
CA PHE A 89 12.29 -2.58 6.75
C PHE A 89 11.27 -1.48 7.06
N GLU A 90 11.76 -0.31 7.46
CA GLU A 90 10.93 0.83 7.82
C GLU A 90 10.48 1.59 6.57
N ILE A 91 9.21 1.99 6.56
CA ILE A 91 8.59 2.82 5.55
C ILE A 91 8.00 4.04 6.23
N SER A 92 8.34 5.21 5.72
CA SER A 92 7.73 6.49 6.09
C SER A 92 6.93 7.06 4.92
N CYS A 93 5.93 7.88 5.25
CA CYS A 93 4.98 8.42 4.28
C CYS A 93 5.06 9.95 4.30
N VAL A 94 5.25 10.54 3.12
CA VAL A 94 5.30 11.98 2.91
C VAL A 94 4.21 12.39 1.93
N GLU A 95 3.29 13.23 2.37
CA GLU A 95 2.29 13.83 1.48
C GLU A 95 2.96 14.97 0.71
N SER A 96 2.82 14.94 -0.63
CA SER A 96 3.31 16.01 -1.51
C SER A 96 2.15 16.83 -2.04
N LYS A 97 2.15 18.12 -1.71
CA LYS A 97 1.24 19.13 -2.25
C LYS A 97 2.07 20.27 -2.85
N PRO A 98 1.55 21.01 -3.85
CA PRO A 98 2.26 22.15 -4.39
C PRO A 98 2.69 23.13 -3.29
N GLY A 99 4.01 23.35 -3.16
CA GLY A 99 4.61 24.24 -2.16
C GLY A 99 4.74 23.68 -0.74
N HIS A 100 4.31 22.44 -0.48
CA HIS A 100 4.37 21.81 0.84
C HIS A 100 4.59 20.30 0.75
N GLU A 101 5.66 19.82 1.36
CA GLU A 101 5.87 18.41 1.67
C GLU A 101 5.80 18.22 3.19
N GLN A 102 5.05 17.22 3.64
CA GLN A 102 4.92 16.93 5.06
C GLN A 102 4.90 15.43 5.30
N GLN A 103 5.62 14.98 6.34
CA GLN A 103 5.49 13.62 6.82
C GLN A 103 4.10 13.43 7.44
N VAL A 104 3.43 12.35 7.06
CA VAL A 104 2.09 12.00 7.53
C VAL A 104 2.09 10.59 8.12
N PRO A 105 1.18 10.26 9.06
CA PRO A 105 1.05 8.90 9.55
C PRO A 105 0.68 7.94 8.43
N CYS A 106 1.51 6.93 8.15
CA CYS A 106 1.23 5.94 7.10
C CYS A 106 -0.13 5.26 7.28
N ALA A 107 -0.56 5.04 8.53
CA ALA A 107 -1.87 4.47 8.86
C ALA A 107 -3.06 5.26 8.32
N SER A 108 -2.90 6.56 8.03
CA SER A 108 -3.96 7.42 7.50
C SER A 108 -4.01 7.52 5.97
N VAL A 109 -2.95 7.08 5.28
CA VAL A 109 -2.80 7.31 3.83
C VAL A 109 -2.48 6.06 3.02
N LEU A 110 -2.03 4.99 3.69
CA LEU A 110 -1.71 3.72 3.04
C LEU A 110 -2.58 2.57 3.52
N GLY A 111 -2.91 1.73 2.55
CA GLY A 111 -3.36 0.37 2.77
C GLY A 111 -2.25 -0.61 2.40
N VAL A 112 -1.92 -1.55 3.27
CA VAL A 112 -0.82 -2.50 3.00
C VAL A 112 -1.25 -3.93 3.24
N CYS A 113 -0.83 -4.82 2.35
CA CYS A 113 -1.01 -6.26 2.52
C CYS A 113 0.19 -7.03 1.95
N HIS A 114 0.37 -8.27 2.38
CA HIS A 114 1.36 -9.18 1.79
C HIS A 114 0.70 -10.43 1.22
N TYR A 115 1.36 -11.05 0.25
CA TYR A 115 1.00 -12.37 -0.22
C TYR A 115 1.76 -13.44 0.58
N VAL A 116 1.01 -14.38 1.18
CA VAL A 116 1.61 -15.55 1.81
C VAL A 116 1.87 -16.63 0.75
N ASN A 117 2.94 -17.42 0.91
CA ASN A 117 3.26 -18.56 0.04
C ASN A 117 3.45 -18.21 -1.45
N VAL A 118 4.05 -17.06 -1.73
CA VAL A 118 4.46 -16.70 -3.10
C VAL A 118 5.44 -17.74 -3.63
N LYS A 119 5.21 -18.22 -4.85
CA LYS A 119 6.18 -19.06 -5.56
C LYS A 119 7.05 -18.16 -6.43
N SER A 120 8.34 -18.44 -6.50
CA SER A 120 9.26 -17.74 -7.40
C SER A 120 10.08 -18.75 -8.19
N THR A 121 10.37 -18.43 -9.45
CA THR A 121 11.38 -19.16 -10.24
C THR A 121 12.78 -18.92 -9.69
N GLU A 122 13.02 -17.72 -9.15
CA GLU A 122 14.24 -17.32 -8.46
C GLU A 122 13.87 -16.52 -7.21
N PRO A 123 14.13 -17.01 -5.98
CA PRO A 123 13.81 -16.28 -4.77
C PRO A 123 14.50 -14.91 -4.76
N ALA A 124 13.78 -13.85 -4.39
CA ALA A 124 14.40 -12.53 -4.21
C ALA A 124 15.51 -12.63 -3.16
N THR A 125 16.74 -12.27 -3.54
CA THR A 125 17.90 -12.26 -2.64
C THR A 125 18.08 -10.92 -1.93
N SER A 126 17.39 -9.88 -2.40
CA SER A 126 17.38 -8.53 -1.82
C SER A 126 15.95 -7.97 -1.78
N THR A 127 15.77 -6.90 -1.00
CA THR A 127 14.56 -6.09 -1.02
C THR A 127 14.62 -5.11 -2.20
N PHE A 128 13.55 -4.97 -2.97
CA PHE A 128 13.47 -4.01 -4.09
C PHE A 128 12.04 -3.75 -4.57
N TRP A 129 11.83 -2.60 -5.23
CA TRP A 129 10.57 -2.30 -5.91
C TRP A 129 10.39 -3.16 -7.16
N ILE A 130 9.33 -3.98 -7.17
CA ILE A 130 8.92 -4.74 -8.35
C ILE A 130 8.31 -3.81 -9.38
N ALA A 131 7.39 -2.97 -8.92
CA ALA A 131 6.66 -2.00 -9.70
C ALA A 131 6.15 -0.88 -8.80
N GLU A 132 5.96 0.30 -9.40
CA GLU A 132 5.68 1.52 -8.69
C GLU A 132 4.54 2.27 -9.38
N ASN A 133 3.59 2.78 -8.58
CA ASN A 133 2.55 3.68 -9.04
C ASN A 133 1.69 3.18 -10.21
N LEU A 134 1.21 1.94 -10.14
CA LEU A 134 0.36 1.34 -11.16
C LEU A 134 -1.02 1.02 -10.61
N ASP A 135 -2.00 0.83 -11.49
CA ASP A 135 -3.25 0.20 -11.07
C ASP A 135 -3.00 -1.27 -10.67
N LEU A 136 -3.95 -1.85 -9.92
CA LEU A 136 -3.81 -3.21 -9.38
C LEU A 136 -3.59 -4.27 -10.46
N SER A 137 -4.22 -4.13 -11.64
CA SER A 137 -4.07 -5.10 -12.72
C SER A 137 -2.64 -5.08 -13.30
N ALA A 138 -2.09 -3.88 -13.48
CA ALA A 138 -0.73 -3.69 -13.96
C ALA A 138 0.30 -4.13 -12.90
N ILE A 139 0.05 -3.94 -11.61
CA ILE A 139 0.89 -4.52 -10.53
C ILE A 139 0.97 -6.05 -10.64
N ASN A 140 -0.17 -6.72 -10.81
CA ASN A 140 -0.20 -8.18 -10.92
C ASN A 140 0.60 -8.68 -12.14
N VAL A 141 0.52 -7.97 -13.27
CA VAL A 141 1.32 -8.27 -14.46
C VAL A 141 2.82 -8.10 -14.17
N GLN A 142 3.23 -7.02 -13.53
CA GLN A 142 4.63 -6.77 -13.21
C GLN A 142 5.20 -7.80 -12.23
N ILE A 143 4.43 -8.18 -11.21
CA ILE A 143 4.81 -9.26 -10.27
C ILE A 143 5.07 -10.56 -11.05
N ALA A 144 4.18 -10.93 -11.97
CA ALA A 144 4.34 -12.12 -12.81
C ALA A 144 5.56 -12.03 -13.75
N GLN A 145 5.78 -10.87 -14.37
CA GLN A 145 6.95 -10.64 -15.24
C GLN A 145 8.28 -10.75 -14.50
N ARG A 146 8.30 -10.49 -13.19
CA ARG A 146 9.47 -10.69 -12.32
C ARG A 146 9.62 -12.14 -11.83
N GLY A 147 8.82 -13.08 -12.32
CA GLY A 147 8.94 -14.51 -12.01
C GLY A 147 8.21 -14.95 -10.74
N PHE A 148 7.39 -14.08 -10.14
CA PHE A 148 6.58 -14.43 -8.97
C PHE A 148 5.19 -14.90 -9.38
N THR A 149 4.73 -15.99 -8.78
CA THR A 149 3.34 -16.46 -8.89
C THR A 149 2.65 -16.21 -7.56
N LEU A 150 1.64 -15.35 -7.58
CA LEU A 150 0.79 -15.05 -6.43
C LEU A 150 -0.13 -16.25 -6.13
N PRO A 151 -0.46 -16.50 -4.85
CA PRO A 151 -1.46 -17.51 -4.50
C PRO A 151 -2.78 -17.18 -5.20
N VAL A 152 -3.37 -18.19 -5.84
CA VAL A 152 -4.55 -18.04 -6.71
C VAL A 152 -5.70 -17.35 -5.95
N GLU A 153 -6.35 -16.39 -6.59
CA GLU A 153 -7.67 -15.92 -6.17
C GLU A 153 -8.62 -17.12 -6.18
N ASN A 154 -8.97 -17.66 -5.00
CA ASN A 154 -10.05 -18.62 -4.92
C ASN A 154 -11.37 -17.86 -5.11
N ILE A 155 -11.69 -17.49 -6.36
CA ILE A 155 -13.03 -17.10 -6.74
C ILE A 155 -13.85 -18.39 -6.68
N LYS A 156 -14.46 -18.66 -5.53
CA LYS A 156 -15.64 -19.51 -5.51
C LYS A 156 -16.76 -18.71 -6.14
N SER A 157 -16.89 -18.81 -7.46
CA SER A 157 -18.13 -18.50 -8.16
C SER A 157 -19.18 -19.48 -7.64
N ASN A 158 -20.11 -18.98 -6.84
CA ASN A 158 -21.34 -19.67 -6.48
C ASN A 158 -22.50 -18.73 -6.76
#